data_AF-A0A8C2V6G7-F1
#
_entry.id   AF-A0A8C2V6G7-F1
#
_cell.length_a   1.000
_cell.length_b   1.000
_cell.length_c   1.000
_cell.angle_alpha   90.00
_cell.angle_beta   90.00
_cell.angle_gamma   90.00
#
_symmetry.space_group_name_H-M   'P 1'
#
loop_
_entity.id
_entity.type
_entity.pdbx_description
1 polymer ?
#
loop_
_entity_poly.entity_id
_entity_poly.type
_entity_poly.pdbx_seq_one_letter_code
_entity_poly.pdbx_strand_id
1 'polypeptide(L)'
;EAERLTQRLEEGEQELQPAESQPWHERDKEVALLRRSVAEKERARAASDVLCRSLAGETQQLRRTLAATAHMCQHLARRLEEQLRAQGPGRDKGLDEPERTGGDAAVQAAVEKLQEENLLLKQKVAHVEDLNAKWQRYDASRDEYVRGLQVRLRGLQEPQEPELMRKEISRLNHQLEARMRDCAEAERALAAARTAQDATLERVQMLEQQILAYKDDFTSERADRERAQSRIQELEERLALLLQAAQGQDPREPGASRIHAGSKTATYLETDALGLAAPDGRGLGPRSPRPQAPKEGGCPSAAPRGQGDLQCPHCLRCFGDEQGEELLGHVAECCQ
;
A
#
# COMPACT_ATOMS: atom_id res chain seq x y z
N GLU A 1 41.93 13.65 -19.26
CA GLU A 1 41.12 12.85 -18.31
C GLU A 1 39.83 13.57 -17.92
N ALA A 2 39.90 14.83 -17.45
CA ALA A 2 38.72 15.66 -17.17
C ALA A 2 37.67 15.61 -18.30
N GLU A 3 38.05 15.79 -19.57
CA GLU A 3 37.15 15.71 -20.74
C GLU A 3 36.36 14.39 -20.82
N ARG A 4 36.99 13.27 -20.45
CA ARG A 4 36.36 11.93 -20.42
C ARG A 4 35.38 11.77 -19.25
N LEU A 5 35.48 12.61 -18.23
CA LEU A 5 34.49 12.72 -17.16
C LEU A 5 33.36 13.69 -17.57
N THR A 6 33.67 14.81 -18.22
CA THR A 6 32.65 15.72 -18.78
C THR A 6 31.75 15.00 -19.76
N GLN A 7 32.33 14.29 -20.73
CA GLN A 7 31.57 13.52 -21.72
C GLN A 7 30.65 12.47 -21.07
N ARG A 8 31.12 11.77 -20.03
CA ARG A 8 30.30 10.80 -19.28
C ARG A 8 29.18 11.44 -18.44
N LEU A 9 29.31 12.71 -18.07
CA LEU A 9 28.25 13.46 -17.41
C LEU A 9 27.23 13.96 -18.43
N GLU A 10 27.68 14.46 -19.59
CA GLU A 10 26.82 14.86 -20.72
C GLU A 10 26.02 13.68 -21.29
N GLU A 11 26.64 12.49 -21.40
CA GLU A 11 25.98 11.22 -21.74
C GLU A 11 24.92 10.86 -20.67
N GLY A 12 25.26 10.95 -19.38
CA GLY A 12 24.32 10.69 -18.28
C GLY A 12 23.15 11.67 -18.19
N GLU A 13 23.36 12.96 -18.45
CA GLU A 13 22.28 13.95 -18.52
C GLU A 13 21.36 13.69 -19.73
N GLN A 14 21.90 13.24 -20.87
CA GLN A 14 21.09 12.85 -22.03
C GLN A 14 20.30 11.55 -21.82
N GLU A 15 20.75 10.63 -20.96
CA GLU A 15 19.96 9.46 -20.55
C GLU A 15 18.87 9.82 -19.51
N LEU A 16 19.15 10.78 -18.62
CA LEU A 16 18.20 11.21 -17.58
C LEU A 16 17.08 12.10 -18.12
N GLN A 17 17.34 13.04 -19.04
CA GLN A 17 16.33 13.97 -19.55
C GLN A 17 15.07 13.28 -20.15
N PRO A 18 15.18 12.21 -20.97
CA PRO A 18 14.02 11.43 -21.42
C PRO A 18 13.29 10.72 -20.27
N ALA A 19 14.01 10.19 -19.29
CA ALA A 19 13.45 9.47 -18.15
C ALA A 19 12.68 10.40 -17.19
N GLU A 20 13.15 11.63 -17.00
CA GLU A 20 12.39 12.67 -16.27
C GLU A 20 11.19 13.19 -17.09
N SER A 21 11.32 13.30 -18.41
CA SER A 21 10.28 13.83 -19.30
C SER A 21 9.12 12.86 -19.53
N GLN A 22 9.38 11.54 -19.54
CA GLN A 22 8.37 10.50 -19.81
C GLN A 22 7.18 10.55 -18.86
N PRO A 23 7.35 10.52 -17.51
CA PRO A 23 6.23 10.57 -16.57
C PRO A 23 5.33 11.80 -16.75
N TRP A 24 5.90 12.98 -16.99
CA TRP A 24 5.09 14.19 -17.24
C TRP A 24 4.28 14.07 -18.52
N HIS A 25 4.90 13.61 -19.62
CA HIS A 25 4.19 13.44 -20.89
C HIS A 25 3.09 12.38 -20.80
N GLU A 26 3.26 11.31 -20.02
CA GLU A 26 2.23 10.30 -19.79
C GLU A 26 1.06 10.83 -18.95
N ARG A 27 1.33 11.61 -17.89
CA ARG A 27 0.27 12.27 -17.12
C ARG A 27 -0.48 13.32 -17.93
N ASP A 28 0.18 14.04 -18.84
CA ASP A 28 -0.49 14.95 -19.77
C ASP A 28 -1.40 14.21 -20.78
N LYS A 29 -1.00 13.04 -21.26
CA LYS A 29 -1.87 12.16 -22.07
C LYS A 29 -3.10 11.71 -21.26
N GLU A 30 -2.91 11.28 -20.03
CA GLU A 30 -3.99 10.88 -19.13
C GLU A 30 -4.95 12.04 -18.86
N VAL A 31 -4.43 13.21 -18.49
CA VAL A 31 -5.21 14.44 -18.26
C VAL A 31 -5.98 14.86 -19.53
N ALA A 32 -5.39 14.73 -20.72
CA ALA A 32 -6.09 15.00 -21.97
C ALA A 32 -7.24 14.01 -22.26
N LEU A 33 -7.06 12.72 -21.95
CA LEU A 33 -8.11 11.69 -22.06
C LEU A 33 -9.22 11.90 -21.02
N LEU A 34 -8.87 12.22 -19.77
CA LEU A 34 -9.82 12.53 -18.70
C LEU A 34 -10.65 13.77 -19.04
N ARG A 35 -10.02 14.86 -19.50
CA ARG A 35 -10.72 16.08 -19.97
C ARG A 35 -11.69 15.78 -21.11
N ARG A 36 -11.31 14.92 -22.06
CA ARG A 36 -12.19 14.47 -23.16
C ARG A 36 -13.39 13.68 -22.63
N SER A 37 -13.16 12.71 -21.75
CA SER A 37 -14.21 11.89 -21.13
C SER A 37 -15.19 12.72 -20.29
N VAL A 38 -14.71 13.74 -19.58
CA VAL A 38 -15.55 14.70 -18.84
C VAL A 38 -16.43 15.49 -19.80
N ALA A 39 -15.86 16.10 -20.84
CA ALA A 39 -16.62 16.87 -21.84
C ALA A 39 -17.67 16.01 -22.57
N GLU A 40 -17.40 14.73 -22.82
CA GLU A 40 -18.37 13.78 -23.39
C GLU A 40 -19.50 13.45 -22.41
N LYS A 41 -19.20 13.23 -21.13
CA LYS A 41 -20.21 13.03 -20.06
C LYS A 41 -21.07 14.27 -19.85
N GLU A 42 -20.50 15.46 -19.96
CA GLU A 42 -21.24 16.73 -19.88
C GLU A 42 -22.18 16.94 -21.07
N ARG A 43 -21.75 16.65 -22.30
CA ARG A 43 -22.61 16.65 -23.49
C ARG A 43 -23.77 15.65 -23.35
N ALA A 44 -23.49 14.44 -22.87
CA ALA A 44 -24.49 13.41 -22.65
C ALA A 44 -25.53 13.83 -21.58
N ARG A 45 -25.08 14.45 -20.48
CA ARG A 45 -25.97 15.04 -19.46
C ARG A 45 -26.83 16.15 -20.04
N ALA A 46 -26.24 17.12 -20.73
CA ALA A 46 -26.97 18.23 -21.35
C ALA A 46 -28.04 17.76 -22.36
N ALA A 47 -27.73 16.74 -23.17
CA ALA A 47 -28.70 16.11 -24.06
C ALA A 47 -29.84 15.42 -23.29
N SER A 48 -29.51 14.67 -22.23
CA SER A 48 -30.50 14.05 -21.34
C SER A 48 -31.41 15.10 -20.68
N ASP A 49 -30.86 16.22 -20.20
CA ASP A 49 -31.62 17.29 -19.55
C ASP A 49 -32.57 18.00 -20.54
N VAL A 50 -32.22 18.09 -21.82
CA VAL A 50 -33.12 18.60 -22.87
C VAL A 50 -34.25 17.60 -23.13
N LEU A 51 -33.94 16.31 -23.27
CA LEU A 51 -34.94 15.26 -23.48
C LEU A 51 -35.92 15.16 -22.31
N CYS A 52 -35.43 15.15 -21.06
CA CYS A 52 -36.25 15.16 -19.86
C CYS A 52 -37.19 16.39 -19.80
N ARG A 53 -36.73 17.57 -20.24
CA ARG A 53 -37.56 18.78 -20.31
C ARG A 53 -38.61 18.70 -21.42
N SER A 54 -38.29 18.15 -22.60
CA SER A 54 -39.27 17.93 -23.68
C SER A 54 -40.36 16.95 -23.22
N LEU A 55 -39.96 15.77 -22.71
CA LEU A 55 -40.88 14.73 -22.26
C LEU A 55 -41.80 15.21 -21.12
N ALA A 56 -41.29 16.03 -20.20
CA ALA A 56 -42.08 16.66 -19.15
C ALA A 56 -43.09 17.69 -19.72
N GLY A 57 -42.69 18.50 -20.70
CA GLY A 57 -43.54 19.44 -21.41
C GLY A 57 -44.66 18.76 -22.20
N GLU A 58 -44.32 17.71 -22.96
CA GLU A 58 -45.25 16.85 -23.69
C GLU A 58 -46.24 16.17 -22.74
N THR A 59 -45.75 15.60 -21.62
CA THR A 59 -46.59 15.01 -20.58
C THR A 59 -47.55 16.04 -19.96
N GLN A 60 -47.08 17.26 -19.70
CA GLN A 60 -47.94 18.34 -19.20
C GLN A 60 -48.98 18.77 -20.24
N GLN A 61 -48.61 18.82 -21.52
CA GLN A 61 -49.52 19.17 -22.61
C GLN A 61 -50.59 18.09 -22.82
N LEU A 62 -50.21 16.81 -22.83
CA LEU A 62 -51.15 15.69 -22.89
C LEU A 62 -52.13 15.72 -21.71
N ARG A 63 -51.66 16.03 -20.48
CA ARG A 63 -52.53 16.21 -19.30
C ARG A 63 -53.53 17.37 -19.47
N ARG A 64 -53.10 18.51 -20.05
CA ARG A 64 -54.01 19.64 -20.36
C ARG A 64 -55.06 19.25 -21.40
N THR A 65 -54.65 18.61 -22.49
CA THR A 65 -55.58 18.13 -23.54
C THR A 65 -56.56 17.11 -22.99
N LEU A 66 -56.09 16.14 -22.19
CA LEU A 66 -56.96 15.15 -21.53
C LEU A 66 -57.99 15.84 -20.62
N ALA A 67 -57.57 16.79 -19.78
CA ALA A 67 -58.47 17.55 -18.92
C ALA A 67 -59.51 18.36 -19.72
N ALA A 68 -59.11 19.01 -20.83
CA ALA A 68 -60.02 19.72 -21.72
C ALA A 68 -61.05 18.77 -22.37
N THR A 69 -60.63 17.59 -22.85
CA THR A 69 -61.56 16.57 -23.38
C THR A 69 -62.49 16.02 -22.30
N ALA A 70 -62.00 15.81 -21.07
CA ALA A 70 -62.82 15.35 -19.95
C ALA A 70 -63.91 16.38 -19.58
N HIS A 71 -63.58 17.68 -19.54
CA HIS A 71 -64.56 18.74 -19.33
C HIS A 71 -65.58 18.83 -20.48
N MET A 72 -65.16 18.63 -21.72
CA MET A 72 -66.07 18.58 -22.87
C MET A 72 -67.03 17.38 -22.79
N CYS A 73 -66.55 16.20 -22.43
CA CYS A 73 -67.38 15.03 -22.18
C CYS A 73 -68.35 15.24 -20.99
N GLN A 74 -67.90 15.86 -19.90
CA GLN A 74 -68.75 16.23 -18.76
C GLN A 74 -69.87 17.22 -19.16
N HIS A 75 -69.56 18.19 -20.03
CA HIS A 75 -70.55 19.15 -20.55
C HIS A 75 -71.58 18.49 -21.47
N LEU A 76 -71.14 17.57 -22.34
CA LEU A 76 -72.05 16.78 -23.19
C LEU A 76 -72.93 15.84 -22.36
N ALA A 77 -72.37 15.17 -21.36
CA ALA A 77 -73.13 14.31 -20.44
C ALA A 77 -74.23 15.11 -19.71
N ARG A 78 -73.91 16.28 -19.15
CA ARG A 78 -74.91 17.17 -18.51
C ARG A 78 -76.02 17.60 -19.47
N ARG A 79 -75.69 17.98 -20.70
CA ARG A 79 -76.71 18.31 -21.73
C ARG A 79 -77.61 17.12 -22.05
N LEU A 80 -77.09 15.91 -22.09
CA LEU A 80 -77.87 14.69 -22.32
C LEU A 80 -78.75 14.36 -21.10
N GLU A 81 -78.26 14.52 -19.88
CA GLU A 81 -79.05 14.40 -18.64
C GLU A 81 -80.19 15.44 -18.58
N GLU A 82 -79.91 16.69 -18.98
CA GLU A 82 -80.89 17.78 -19.09
C GLU A 82 -81.96 17.45 -20.15
N GLN A 83 -81.55 16.96 -21.33
CA GLN A 83 -82.46 16.53 -22.40
C GLN A 83 -83.30 15.30 -22.01
N LEU A 84 -82.75 14.36 -21.24
CA LEU A 84 -83.48 13.20 -20.72
C LEU A 84 -84.48 13.60 -19.63
N ARG A 85 -84.12 14.56 -18.75
CA ARG A 85 -85.05 15.12 -17.74
C ARG A 85 -86.16 15.97 -18.37
N ALA A 86 -85.90 16.62 -19.50
CA ALA A 86 -86.91 17.33 -20.28
C ALA A 86 -87.87 16.37 -21.03
N GLN A 87 -87.40 15.19 -21.44
CA GLN A 87 -88.18 14.14 -22.11
C GLN A 87 -88.79 13.17 -21.08
N GLY A 88 -89.67 13.69 -20.23
CA GLY A 88 -90.40 12.90 -19.22
C GLY A 88 -91.15 11.69 -19.82
N PRO A 89 -91.37 10.62 -19.03
CA PRO A 89 -91.74 9.29 -19.54
C PRO A 89 -93.12 9.29 -20.22
N GLY A 90 -93.14 9.29 -21.56
CA GLY A 90 -94.40 9.56 -22.27
C GLY A 90 -94.41 9.43 -23.78
N ARG A 91 -93.73 8.44 -24.39
CA ARG A 91 -94.19 7.90 -25.69
C ARG A 91 -93.77 6.46 -25.98
N ASP A 92 -94.46 5.53 -25.34
CA ASP A 92 -94.84 4.33 -26.05
C ASP A 92 -95.77 4.74 -27.23
N LYS A 93 -95.58 4.10 -28.38
CA LYS A 93 -96.45 4.19 -29.54
C LYS A 93 -96.23 2.96 -30.41
N GLY A 94 -97.07 1.95 -30.20
CA GLY A 94 -97.19 0.81 -31.10
C GLY A 94 -97.51 1.22 -32.54
N LEU A 95 -97.19 0.32 -33.45
CA LEU A 95 -97.60 0.34 -34.85
C LEU A 95 -98.29 -1.00 -35.14
N ASP A 96 -99.58 -0.94 -35.40
CA ASP A 96 -100.39 -2.11 -35.77
C ASP A 96 -99.98 -2.63 -37.17
N GLU A 97 -99.92 -3.96 -37.34
CA GLU A 97 -99.81 -4.55 -38.68
C GLU A 97 -101.18 -4.53 -39.41
N PRO A 98 -101.24 -4.11 -40.67
CA PRO A 98 -102.32 -4.45 -41.59
C PRO A 98 -102.05 -5.78 -42.30
N GLU A 99 -103.09 -6.61 -42.47
CA GLU A 99 -102.95 -7.97 -43.03
C GLU A 99 -102.60 -8.03 -44.53
N ARG A 100 -102.16 -9.22 -44.96
CA ARG A 100 -101.45 -9.45 -46.23
C ARG A 100 -102.37 -9.76 -47.41
N THR A 101 -102.37 -8.87 -48.42
CA THR A 101 -102.65 -9.23 -49.83
C THR A 101 -101.68 -8.56 -50.82
N GLY A 102 -100.49 -8.17 -50.36
CA GLY A 102 -99.39 -7.64 -51.18
C GLY A 102 -98.03 -8.31 -50.91
N GLY A 103 -98.04 -9.50 -50.29
CA GLY A 103 -96.86 -10.14 -49.70
C GLY A 103 -95.73 -10.40 -50.70
N ASP A 104 -96.02 -11.02 -51.84
CA ASP A 104 -94.97 -11.55 -52.72
C ASP A 104 -94.12 -10.45 -53.37
N ALA A 105 -94.73 -9.31 -53.72
CA ALA A 105 -94.01 -8.14 -54.23
C ALA A 105 -93.13 -7.46 -53.16
N ALA A 106 -93.62 -7.38 -51.92
CA ALA A 106 -92.86 -6.84 -50.79
C ALA A 106 -91.70 -7.78 -50.39
N VAL A 107 -91.92 -9.10 -50.44
CA VAL A 107 -90.89 -10.12 -50.22
C VAL A 107 -89.85 -10.09 -51.34
N GLN A 108 -90.25 -9.96 -52.60
CA GLN A 108 -89.32 -9.85 -53.74
C GLN A 108 -88.43 -8.60 -53.61
N ALA A 109 -89.01 -7.43 -53.31
CA ALA A 109 -88.24 -6.20 -53.06
C ALA A 109 -87.29 -6.33 -51.85
N ALA A 110 -87.70 -7.05 -50.79
CA ALA A 110 -86.83 -7.35 -49.65
C ALA A 110 -85.70 -8.31 -50.03
N VAL A 111 -85.95 -9.31 -50.87
CA VAL A 111 -84.94 -10.25 -51.40
C VAL A 111 -83.92 -9.51 -52.28
N GLU A 112 -84.36 -8.62 -53.17
CA GLU A 112 -83.49 -7.80 -54.01
C GLU A 112 -82.60 -6.88 -53.16
N LYS A 113 -83.18 -6.17 -52.19
CA LYS A 113 -82.43 -5.34 -51.22
C LYS A 113 -81.41 -6.17 -50.42
N LEU A 114 -81.78 -7.37 -49.98
CA LEU A 114 -80.85 -8.27 -49.29
C LEU A 114 -79.74 -8.79 -50.20
N GLN A 115 -79.96 -8.94 -51.51
CA GLN A 115 -78.91 -9.27 -52.47
C GLN A 115 -77.94 -8.10 -52.69
N GLU A 116 -78.45 -6.85 -52.78
CA GLU A 116 -77.62 -5.64 -52.82
C GLU A 116 -76.78 -5.46 -51.55
N GLU A 117 -77.41 -5.61 -50.38
CA GLU A 117 -76.73 -5.56 -49.08
C GLU A 117 -75.69 -6.68 -48.96
N ASN A 118 -75.97 -7.89 -49.44
CA ASN A 118 -75.02 -9.00 -49.45
C ASN A 118 -73.83 -8.75 -50.41
N LEU A 119 -74.07 -8.12 -51.57
CA LEU A 119 -73.00 -7.69 -52.49
C LEU A 119 -72.13 -6.60 -51.85
N LEU A 120 -72.74 -5.60 -51.22
CA LEU A 120 -72.03 -4.54 -50.51
C LEU A 120 -71.22 -5.07 -49.30
N LEU A 121 -71.75 -6.06 -48.58
CA LEU A 121 -71.03 -6.75 -47.51
C LEU A 121 -69.84 -7.54 -48.05
N LYS A 122 -69.98 -8.27 -49.17
CA LYS A 122 -68.86 -8.94 -49.86
C LYS A 122 -67.75 -7.96 -50.27
N GLN A 123 -68.11 -6.81 -50.82
CA GLN A 123 -67.16 -5.74 -51.16
C GLN A 123 -66.44 -5.18 -49.93
N LYS A 124 -67.15 -4.97 -48.82
CA LYS A 124 -66.57 -4.52 -47.55
C LYS A 124 -65.64 -5.56 -46.92
N VAL A 125 -66.00 -6.84 -46.97
CA VAL A 125 -65.15 -7.96 -46.50
C VAL A 125 -63.85 -8.00 -47.31
N ALA A 126 -63.93 -8.02 -48.64
CA ALA A 126 -62.76 -8.01 -49.51
C ALA A 126 -61.85 -6.79 -49.24
N HIS A 127 -62.42 -5.60 -49.01
CA HIS A 127 -61.64 -4.41 -48.65
C HIS A 127 -60.92 -4.53 -47.29
N VAL A 128 -61.56 -5.14 -46.28
CA VAL A 128 -60.95 -5.40 -44.97
C VAL A 128 -59.87 -6.48 -45.05
N GLU A 129 -60.06 -7.52 -45.86
CA GLU A 129 -59.05 -8.55 -46.15
C GLU A 129 -57.82 -7.91 -46.84
N ASP A 130 -58.04 -7.01 -47.79
CA ASP A 130 -57.00 -6.26 -48.49
C ASP A 130 -56.20 -5.34 -47.54
N LEU A 131 -56.86 -4.72 -46.56
CA LEU A 131 -56.23 -3.92 -45.52
C LEU A 131 -55.46 -4.79 -44.51
N ASN A 132 -56.02 -5.94 -44.12
CA ASN A 132 -55.37 -6.90 -43.23
C ASN A 132 -54.09 -7.47 -43.88
N ALA A 133 -54.14 -7.85 -45.15
CA ALA A 133 -52.98 -8.30 -45.92
C ALA A 133 -51.88 -7.23 -46.04
N LYS A 134 -52.25 -5.94 -46.13
CA LYS A 134 -51.30 -4.81 -46.10
C LYS A 134 -50.69 -4.62 -44.70
N TRP A 135 -51.50 -4.73 -43.65
CA TRP A 135 -51.05 -4.61 -42.26
C TRP A 135 -50.09 -5.74 -41.87
N GLN A 136 -50.40 -7.00 -42.22
CA GLN A 136 -49.52 -8.16 -41.97
C GLN A 136 -48.14 -8.00 -42.63
N ARG A 137 -48.08 -7.49 -43.88
CA ARG A 137 -46.81 -7.21 -44.57
C ARG A 137 -46.01 -6.11 -43.88
N TYR A 138 -46.68 -5.05 -43.42
CA TYR A 138 -46.05 -3.99 -42.65
C TYR A 138 -45.48 -4.51 -41.32
N ASP A 139 -46.27 -5.29 -40.58
CA ASP A 139 -45.83 -5.79 -39.27
C ASP A 139 -44.67 -6.78 -39.41
N ALA A 140 -44.71 -7.70 -40.38
CA ALA A 140 -43.59 -8.58 -40.70
C ALA A 140 -42.31 -7.81 -41.07
N SER A 141 -42.41 -6.77 -41.91
CA SER A 141 -41.28 -5.92 -42.31
C SER A 141 -40.72 -5.10 -41.14
N ARG A 142 -41.61 -4.57 -40.27
CA ARG A 142 -41.24 -3.93 -39.01
C ARG A 142 -40.48 -4.89 -38.10
N ASP A 143 -40.94 -6.13 -38.00
CA ASP A 143 -40.33 -7.16 -37.16
C ASP A 143 -38.93 -7.58 -37.67
N GLU A 144 -38.76 -7.69 -38.99
CA GLU A 144 -37.45 -7.90 -39.62
C GLU A 144 -36.50 -6.73 -39.38
N TYR A 145 -37.00 -5.49 -39.48
CA TYR A 145 -36.22 -4.28 -39.17
C TYR A 145 -35.79 -4.26 -37.70
N VAL A 146 -36.69 -4.58 -36.76
CA VAL A 146 -36.37 -4.67 -35.32
C VAL A 146 -35.35 -5.76 -35.04
N ARG A 147 -35.49 -6.97 -35.62
CA ARG A 147 -34.46 -8.03 -35.55
C ARG A 147 -33.11 -7.54 -36.09
N GLY A 148 -33.12 -6.86 -37.24
CA GLY A 148 -31.92 -6.28 -37.87
C GLY A 148 -31.28 -5.12 -37.08
N LEU A 149 -32.02 -4.45 -36.19
CA LEU A 149 -31.47 -3.52 -35.21
C LEU A 149 -30.90 -4.24 -33.99
N GLN A 150 -31.61 -5.24 -33.45
CA GLN A 150 -31.14 -6.04 -32.32
C GLN A 150 -29.82 -6.77 -32.60
N VAL A 151 -29.64 -7.31 -33.81
CA VAL A 151 -28.38 -7.95 -34.23
C VAL A 151 -27.23 -6.93 -34.30
N ARG A 152 -27.45 -5.73 -34.85
CA ARG A 152 -26.42 -4.67 -34.89
C ARG A 152 -26.09 -4.13 -33.49
N LEU A 153 -27.09 -3.95 -32.63
CA LEU A 153 -26.88 -3.58 -31.23
C LEU A 153 -26.06 -4.63 -30.50
N ARG A 154 -26.35 -5.93 -30.69
CA ARG A 154 -25.54 -7.02 -30.10
C ARG A 154 -24.11 -7.04 -30.64
N GLY A 155 -23.92 -6.87 -31.96
CA GLY A 155 -22.59 -6.79 -32.57
C GLY A 155 -21.74 -5.59 -32.12
N LEU A 156 -22.37 -4.53 -31.59
CA LEU A 156 -21.71 -3.39 -30.94
C LEU A 156 -21.58 -3.55 -29.41
N GLN A 157 -22.24 -4.54 -28.81
CA GLN A 157 -22.36 -4.78 -27.37
C GLN A 157 -21.67 -6.08 -26.91
N GLU A 158 -21.11 -6.86 -27.85
CA GLU A 158 -20.18 -7.98 -27.64
C GLU A 158 -18.71 -7.56 -27.94
N PRO A 159 -18.08 -6.65 -27.16
CA PRO A 159 -16.68 -6.34 -27.33
C PRO A 159 -15.85 -7.39 -26.57
N GLN A 160 -15.26 -8.34 -27.29
CA GLN A 160 -14.41 -9.39 -26.70
C GLN A 160 -13.04 -8.85 -26.23
N GLU A 161 -12.54 -7.79 -26.87
CA GLU A 161 -11.29 -7.11 -26.51
C GLU A 161 -11.24 -6.56 -25.06
N PRO A 162 -12.25 -5.84 -24.53
CA PRO A 162 -12.22 -5.36 -23.15
C PRO A 162 -12.28 -6.46 -22.09
N GLU A 163 -12.61 -7.71 -22.39
CA GLU A 163 -12.30 -8.80 -21.44
C GLU A 163 -10.79 -9.03 -21.34
N LEU A 164 -10.10 -9.08 -22.48
CA LEU A 164 -8.65 -9.24 -22.52
C LEU A 164 -7.95 -8.02 -21.92
N MET A 165 -8.39 -6.81 -22.25
CA MET A 165 -7.86 -5.58 -21.63
C MET A 165 -8.15 -5.53 -20.13
N ARG A 166 -9.32 -5.99 -19.64
CA ARG A 166 -9.57 -6.09 -18.19
C ARG A 166 -8.63 -7.07 -17.52
N LYS A 167 -8.43 -8.26 -18.11
CA LYS A 167 -7.50 -9.29 -17.62
C LYS A 167 -6.06 -8.76 -17.59
N GLU A 168 -5.66 -8.00 -18.61
CA GLU A 168 -4.33 -7.38 -18.68
C GLU A 168 -4.16 -6.21 -17.70
N ILE A 169 -5.15 -5.33 -17.55
CA ILE A 169 -5.17 -4.28 -16.50
C ILE A 169 -5.08 -4.93 -15.11
N SER A 170 -5.80 -6.02 -14.86
CA SER A 170 -5.65 -6.78 -13.61
C SER A 170 -4.23 -7.35 -13.45
N ARG A 171 -3.63 -7.92 -14.50
CA ARG A 171 -2.25 -8.45 -14.47
C ARG A 171 -1.23 -7.36 -14.13
N LEU A 172 -1.31 -6.22 -14.82
CA LEU A 172 -0.43 -5.07 -14.63
C LEU A 172 -0.62 -4.44 -13.26
N ASN A 173 -1.85 -4.33 -12.74
CA ASN A 173 -2.10 -3.84 -11.38
C ASN A 173 -1.47 -4.75 -10.32
N HIS A 174 -1.64 -6.08 -10.39
CA HIS A 174 -0.99 -7.01 -9.46
C HIS A 174 0.55 -6.93 -9.54
N GLN A 175 1.11 -6.71 -10.73
CA GLN A 175 2.55 -6.54 -10.94
C GLN A 175 3.06 -5.19 -10.36
N LEU A 176 2.30 -4.10 -10.54
CA LEU A 176 2.60 -2.79 -9.96
C LEU A 176 2.55 -2.85 -8.44
N GLU A 177 1.50 -3.43 -7.86
CA GLU A 177 1.40 -3.64 -6.41
C GLU A 177 2.55 -4.50 -5.86
N ALA A 178 2.99 -5.53 -6.60
CA ALA A 178 4.16 -6.31 -6.23
C ALA A 178 5.41 -5.44 -6.19
N ARG A 179 5.68 -4.63 -7.23
CA ARG A 179 6.81 -3.69 -7.22
C ARG A 179 6.71 -2.62 -6.13
N MET A 180 5.51 -2.15 -5.80
CA MET A 180 5.32 -1.24 -4.66
C MET A 180 5.65 -1.90 -3.32
N ARG A 181 5.34 -3.20 -3.15
CA ARG A 181 5.76 -3.98 -1.98
C ARG A 181 7.28 -4.19 -1.95
N ASP A 182 7.88 -4.58 -3.08
CA ASP A 182 9.34 -4.72 -3.22
C ASP A 182 10.08 -3.42 -2.83
N CYS A 183 9.63 -2.27 -3.35
CA CYS A 183 10.22 -0.96 -3.03
C CYS A 183 10.04 -0.62 -1.54
N ALA A 184 8.84 -0.82 -0.97
CA ALA A 184 8.59 -0.56 0.44
C ALA A 184 9.36 -1.53 1.38
N GLU A 185 9.82 -2.68 0.89
CA GLU A 185 10.75 -3.58 1.60
C GLU A 185 12.19 -3.07 1.50
N ALA A 186 12.63 -2.66 0.30
CA ALA A 186 13.95 -2.07 0.09
C ALA A 186 14.15 -0.76 0.88
N GLU A 187 13.14 0.11 0.95
CA GLU A 187 13.16 1.35 1.75
C GLU A 187 13.33 1.05 3.25
N ARG A 188 12.60 0.05 3.77
CA ARG A 188 12.73 -0.38 5.18
C ARG A 188 14.10 -1.00 5.45
N ALA A 189 14.63 -1.80 4.53
CA ALA A 189 15.98 -2.36 4.65
C ALA A 189 17.06 -1.27 4.63
N LEU A 190 16.93 -0.27 3.75
CA LEU A 190 17.84 0.88 3.67
C LEU A 190 17.78 1.75 4.94
N ALA A 191 16.58 1.98 5.49
CA ALA A 191 16.41 2.69 6.75
C ALA A 191 17.08 1.94 7.92
N ALA A 192 16.87 0.62 8.02
CA ALA A 192 17.53 -0.22 9.03
C ALA A 192 19.06 -0.27 8.86
N ALA A 193 19.56 -0.31 7.63
CA ALA A 193 20.99 -0.26 7.35
C ALA A 193 21.63 1.07 7.77
N ARG A 194 20.92 2.20 7.56
CA ARG A 194 21.35 3.53 8.04
C ARG A 194 21.40 3.58 9.57
N THR A 195 20.34 3.17 10.27
CA THR A 195 20.37 3.18 11.75
C THR A 195 21.41 2.23 12.35
N ALA A 196 21.73 1.12 11.67
CA ALA A 196 22.86 0.27 12.04
C ALA A 196 24.22 0.95 11.79
N GLN A 197 24.38 1.66 10.66
CA GLN A 197 25.57 2.44 10.35
C GLN A 197 25.78 3.54 11.40
N ASP A 198 24.75 4.33 11.71
CA ASP A 198 24.79 5.39 12.72
C ASP A 198 25.22 4.84 14.08
N ALA A 199 24.61 3.74 14.54
CA ALA A 199 24.99 3.08 15.79
C ALA A 199 26.43 2.51 15.77
N THR A 200 26.97 2.12 14.61
CA THR A 200 28.40 1.75 14.50
C THR A 200 29.32 2.96 14.55
N LEU A 201 28.93 4.12 14.01
CA LEU A 201 29.69 5.36 14.10
C LEU A 201 29.72 5.89 15.54
N GLU A 202 28.59 5.88 16.25
CA GLU A 202 28.53 6.18 17.69
C GLU A 202 29.46 5.25 18.49
N ARG A 203 29.46 3.95 18.19
CA ARG A 203 30.35 2.97 18.84
C ARG A 203 31.83 3.27 18.57
N VAL A 204 32.19 3.66 17.34
CA VAL A 204 33.57 4.05 16.99
C VAL A 204 33.98 5.29 17.76
N GLN A 205 33.16 6.35 17.78
CA GLN A 205 33.43 7.56 18.54
C GLN A 205 33.62 7.29 20.04
N MET A 206 32.79 6.43 20.64
CA MET A 206 32.95 6.02 22.04
C MET A 206 34.27 5.28 22.31
N LEU A 207 34.74 4.46 21.36
CA LEU A 207 36.04 3.78 21.45
C LEU A 207 37.21 4.75 21.25
N GLU A 208 37.08 5.75 20.37
CA GLU A 208 38.07 6.83 20.22
C GLU A 208 38.22 7.63 21.51
N GLN A 209 37.12 8.00 22.19
CA GLN A 209 37.17 8.65 23.49
C GLN A 209 37.79 7.76 24.57
N GLN A 210 37.52 6.45 24.56
CA GLN A 210 38.15 5.49 25.47
C GLN A 210 39.68 5.40 25.25
N ILE A 211 40.13 5.39 23.98
CA ILE A 211 41.56 5.40 23.63
C ILE A 211 42.21 6.70 24.09
N LEU A 212 41.55 7.85 23.93
CA LEU A 212 42.06 9.14 24.42
C LEU A 212 42.21 9.15 25.95
N ALA A 213 41.20 8.70 26.68
CA ALA A 213 41.22 8.61 28.14
C ALA A 213 42.36 7.70 28.63
N TYR A 214 42.46 6.47 28.11
CA TYR A 214 43.55 5.55 28.48
C TYR A 214 44.93 6.09 28.11
N LYS A 215 45.06 6.82 26.98
CA LYS A 215 46.31 7.48 26.61
C LYS A 215 46.70 8.54 27.65
N ASP A 216 45.73 9.33 28.14
CA ASP A 216 45.97 10.33 29.16
C ASP A 216 46.28 9.69 30.54
N ASP A 217 45.57 8.62 30.92
CA ASP A 217 45.89 7.79 32.10
C ASP A 217 47.33 7.26 32.05
N PHE A 218 47.76 6.69 30.91
CA PHE A 218 49.14 6.23 30.74
C PHE A 218 50.18 7.35 30.84
N THR A 219 49.84 8.60 30.45
CA THR A 219 50.75 9.74 30.64
C THR A 219 50.81 10.23 32.09
N SER A 220 49.70 10.19 32.84
CA SER A 220 49.69 10.60 34.25
C SER A 220 50.43 9.60 35.13
N GLU A 221 50.15 8.30 35.00
CA GLU A 221 50.87 7.20 35.66
C GLU A 221 52.37 7.23 35.34
N ARG A 222 52.74 7.56 34.10
CA ARG A 222 54.15 7.77 33.72
C ARG A 222 54.77 8.95 34.48
N ALA A 223 54.08 10.08 34.53
CA ALA A 223 54.57 11.27 35.22
C ALA A 223 54.68 11.05 36.75
N ASP A 224 53.80 10.25 37.35
CA ASP A 224 53.93 9.81 38.75
C ASP A 224 55.07 8.83 38.97
N ARG A 225 55.31 7.91 38.03
CA ARG A 225 56.50 7.05 38.05
C ARG A 225 57.80 7.87 37.97
N GLU A 226 57.85 8.87 37.11
CA GLU A 226 59.01 9.77 36.95
C GLU A 226 59.20 10.63 38.22
N ARG A 227 58.11 11.16 38.83
CA ARG A 227 58.15 11.80 40.16
C ARG A 227 58.71 10.87 41.24
N ALA A 228 58.27 9.61 41.28
CA ALA A 228 58.73 8.61 42.24
C ALA A 228 60.21 8.25 42.03
N GLN A 229 60.68 8.16 40.77
CA GLN A 229 62.08 7.90 40.45
C GLN A 229 63.00 9.04 40.89
N SER A 230 62.65 10.30 40.62
CA SER A 230 63.39 11.46 41.14
C SER A 230 63.44 11.45 42.67
N ARG A 231 62.34 11.08 43.34
CA ARG A 231 62.30 11.00 44.80
C ARG A 231 63.13 9.85 45.37
N ILE A 232 63.28 8.73 44.64
CA ILE A 232 64.20 7.65 45.03
C ILE A 232 65.64 8.18 44.95
N GLN A 233 66.02 8.84 43.84
CA GLN A 233 67.36 9.43 43.66
C GLN A 233 67.70 10.44 44.77
N GLU A 234 66.78 11.37 45.10
CA GLU A 234 66.95 12.28 46.24
C GLU A 234 67.20 11.56 47.58
N LEU A 235 66.62 10.39 47.79
CA LEU A 235 66.77 9.62 49.03
C LEU A 235 68.07 8.81 49.02
N GLU A 236 68.48 8.27 47.87
CA GLU A 236 69.76 7.60 47.66
C GLU A 236 70.94 8.56 47.86
N GLU A 237 70.85 9.79 47.33
CA GLU A 237 71.82 10.86 47.57
C GLU A 237 71.95 11.22 49.06
N ARG A 238 70.82 11.39 49.75
CA ARG A 238 70.79 11.66 51.21
C ARG A 238 71.40 10.50 52.01
N LEU A 239 71.10 9.26 51.63
CA LEU A 239 71.69 8.07 52.27
C LEU A 239 73.20 7.99 52.01
N ALA A 240 73.68 8.30 50.81
CA ALA A 240 75.10 8.35 50.48
C ALA A 240 75.83 9.41 51.33
N LEU A 241 75.26 10.62 51.46
CA LEU A 241 75.80 11.68 52.32
C LEU A 241 75.84 11.26 53.80
N LEU A 242 74.79 10.61 54.31
CA LEU A 242 74.74 10.10 55.69
C LEU A 242 75.75 8.97 55.93
N LEU A 243 75.91 8.05 54.98
CA LEU A 243 76.91 6.98 55.05
C LEU A 243 78.33 7.53 55.01
N GLN A 244 78.60 8.55 54.18
CA GLN A 244 79.91 9.19 54.12
C GLN A 244 80.21 10.02 55.38
N ALA A 245 79.21 10.69 55.96
CA ALA A 245 79.33 11.34 57.26
C ALA A 245 79.59 10.34 58.40
N ALA A 246 79.00 9.15 58.35
CA ALA A 246 79.25 8.06 59.29
C ALA A 246 80.65 7.44 59.12
N GLN A 247 81.13 7.24 57.88
CA GLN A 247 82.52 6.82 57.63
C GLN A 247 83.56 7.86 58.08
N GLY A 248 83.17 9.13 58.16
CA GLY A 248 83.99 10.18 58.77
C GLY A 248 84.10 10.10 60.30
N GLN A 249 83.40 9.17 60.96
CA GLN A 249 83.44 8.97 62.42
C GLN A 249 84.09 7.65 62.82
N ASP A 250 85.41 7.55 62.62
CA ASP A 250 86.28 6.81 63.55
C ASP A 250 86.90 7.81 64.54
N PRO A 251 86.36 7.86 65.76
CA PRO A 251 87.24 7.82 66.91
C PRO A 251 86.77 6.75 67.91
N ARG A 252 87.31 5.54 67.76
CA ARG A 252 87.69 4.59 68.83
C ARG A 252 86.93 4.72 70.16
N GLU A 253 85.95 3.84 70.32
CA GLU A 253 85.14 3.54 71.53
C GLU A 253 85.91 3.61 72.88
N PRO A 254 85.22 3.94 74.01
CA PRO A 254 84.50 2.86 74.71
C PRO A 254 83.24 3.20 75.54
N GLY A 255 82.24 2.30 75.46
CA GLY A 255 81.74 1.60 76.66
C GLY A 255 80.52 2.11 77.47
N ALA A 256 79.68 1.12 77.85
CA ALA A 256 78.61 1.14 78.87
C ALA A 256 77.36 2.02 78.59
N SER A 257 76.12 1.59 78.92
CA SER A 257 75.73 0.82 80.10
C SER A 257 74.54 -0.15 79.89
N ARG A 258 74.48 -1.19 80.74
CA ARG A 258 73.38 -2.16 80.88
C ARG A 258 72.30 -1.64 81.86
N ILE A 259 71.02 -1.77 81.49
CA ILE A 259 69.89 -1.90 82.45
C ILE A 259 68.94 -3.02 81.95
N HIS A 260 68.31 -3.77 82.87
CA HIS A 260 67.35 -4.85 82.58
C HIS A 260 65.96 -4.56 83.18
N ALA A 261 64.92 -5.22 82.64
CA ALA A 261 63.56 -5.45 83.22
C ALA A 261 62.69 -4.19 83.46
N GLY A 262 61.41 -4.11 83.09
CA GLY A 262 60.39 -5.11 82.71
C GLY A 262 58.99 -4.58 83.10
N SER A 263 57.95 -5.40 82.89
CA SER A 263 56.61 -5.31 83.52
C SER A 263 55.53 -4.31 83.01
N LYS A 264 54.53 -4.88 82.31
CA LYS A 264 53.05 -4.67 82.44
C LYS A 264 52.38 -3.34 82.02
N THR A 265 51.47 -3.49 81.05
CA THR A 265 50.08 -2.96 80.96
C THR A 265 49.62 -1.83 81.92
N ALA A 266 48.96 -0.78 81.38
CA ALA A 266 47.48 -0.66 81.41
C ALA A 266 46.91 0.65 80.78
N THR A 267 45.76 0.52 80.09
CA THR A 267 44.59 1.46 80.01
C THR A 267 44.69 2.87 79.38
N TYR A 268 43.48 3.41 79.06
CA TYR A 268 43.10 4.79 78.69
C TYR A 268 43.37 5.21 77.23
N LEU A 269 42.40 5.67 76.42
CA LEU A 269 40.94 5.86 76.62
C LEU A 269 40.16 5.74 75.29
N GLU A 270 38.85 5.53 75.37
CA GLU A 270 37.85 5.52 74.27
C GLU A 270 36.56 6.21 74.78
N THR A 271 36.06 7.23 74.05
CA THR A 271 34.75 7.90 74.22
C THR A 271 34.62 9.06 73.20
N ASP A 272 33.47 9.39 72.58
CA ASP A 272 32.18 8.69 72.41
C ASP A 272 31.32 9.41 71.31
N ALA A 273 30.05 9.00 71.16
CA ALA A 273 28.93 9.55 70.37
C ALA A 273 28.89 9.16 68.87
N LEU A 274 28.11 8.17 68.41
CA LEU A 274 26.64 7.89 68.45
C LEU A 274 25.83 8.62 67.35
N GLY A 275 24.90 7.99 66.62
CA GLY A 275 24.54 6.55 66.53
C GLY A 275 23.16 6.28 65.89
N LEU A 276 22.84 5.00 65.62
CA LEU A 276 21.51 4.40 65.28
C LEU A 276 20.87 4.83 63.93
N ALA A 277 20.18 3.98 63.13
CA ALA A 277 19.32 2.84 63.45
C ALA A 277 19.20 1.75 62.32
N ALA A 278 18.38 0.71 62.55
CA ALA A 278 17.97 -0.43 61.68
C ALA A 278 16.45 -0.74 61.93
N PRO A 279 15.76 -1.85 61.48
CA PRO A 279 16.04 -3.02 60.60
C PRO A 279 15.16 -2.94 59.30
N ASP A 280 14.60 -3.95 58.59
CA ASP A 280 14.48 -5.45 58.52
C ASP A 280 14.13 -5.80 57.02
N GLY A 281 14.19 -6.99 56.42
CA GLY A 281 14.66 -8.33 56.81
C GLY A 281 13.97 -9.46 56.01
N ARG A 282 14.68 -10.59 55.79
CA ARG A 282 14.33 -11.78 54.94
C ARG A 282 14.41 -11.55 53.40
N GLY A 283 14.89 -12.51 52.59
CA GLY A 283 15.57 -13.79 52.91
C GLY A 283 15.76 -14.76 51.72
N LEU A 284 16.32 -15.96 51.99
CA LEU A 284 16.21 -17.23 51.23
C LEU A 284 16.99 -17.49 49.89
N GLY A 285 18.34 -17.45 49.92
CA GLY A 285 19.26 -18.34 49.15
C GLY A 285 19.13 -18.48 47.62
N PRO A 286 19.72 -19.52 46.96
CA PRO A 286 20.81 -20.40 47.42
C PRO A 286 22.01 -20.54 46.44
N ARG A 287 23.19 -20.83 47.01
CA ARG A 287 24.33 -21.65 46.49
C ARG A 287 24.35 -22.09 45.00
N SER A 288 25.44 -21.82 44.28
CA SER A 288 25.88 -22.59 43.10
C SER A 288 27.42 -22.66 42.96
N PRO A 289 28.03 -23.80 42.55
CA PRO A 289 29.48 -23.99 42.55
C PRO A 289 30.13 -24.08 41.14
N ARG A 290 31.45 -23.81 41.08
CA ARG A 290 32.40 -24.44 40.14
C ARG A 290 33.01 -25.70 40.80
N PRO A 291 33.64 -26.66 40.08
CA PRO A 291 33.77 -26.82 38.63
C PRO A 291 33.37 -28.22 38.12
N GLN A 292 33.39 -28.43 36.79
CA GLN A 292 33.88 -29.66 36.16
C GLN A 292 34.11 -29.48 34.65
N ALA A 293 34.90 -30.39 34.05
CA ALA A 293 35.20 -30.41 32.61
C ALA A 293 35.12 -31.85 32.06
N PRO A 294 34.64 -32.06 30.82
CA PRO A 294 34.78 -33.33 30.10
C PRO A 294 36.14 -33.43 29.39
N LYS A 295 36.48 -34.62 28.87
CA LYS A 295 37.79 -34.96 28.31
C LYS A 295 37.84 -35.00 26.77
N GLU A 296 39.02 -34.66 26.26
CA GLU A 296 39.78 -35.32 25.18
C GLU A 296 39.03 -35.88 23.95
N GLY A 297 39.28 -35.27 22.79
CA GLY A 297 38.85 -35.75 21.47
C GLY A 297 39.92 -35.56 20.38
N GLY A 298 41.02 -36.32 20.48
CA GLY A 298 41.98 -36.63 19.41
C GLY A 298 42.44 -35.52 18.44
N CYS A 299 43.60 -34.90 18.73
CA CYS A 299 44.42 -34.23 17.71
C CYS A 299 45.60 -35.13 17.30
N PRO A 300 45.96 -35.20 16.00
CA PRO A 300 47.32 -35.45 15.55
C PRO A 300 48.07 -34.13 15.28
N SER A 301 49.41 -34.20 15.42
CA SER A 301 50.41 -33.16 15.16
C SER A 301 50.44 -32.63 13.70
N ALA A 302 51.08 -31.50 13.38
CA ALA A 302 51.47 -30.32 14.18
C ALA A 302 52.04 -29.22 13.24
N ALA A 303 51.77 -27.95 13.56
CA ALA A 303 52.52 -26.78 13.09
C ALA A 303 52.25 -25.61 14.06
N PRO A 304 53.17 -24.64 14.23
CA PRO A 304 52.81 -23.37 14.85
C PRO A 304 51.86 -22.63 13.92
N ARG A 305 50.63 -22.33 14.37
CA ARG A 305 49.72 -21.46 13.60
C ARG A 305 50.35 -20.07 13.50
N GLY A 306 50.61 -19.62 12.27
CA GLY A 306 50.98 -18.24 12.02
C GLY A 306 49.83 -17.32 12.38
N GLN A 307 50.15 -16.08 12.76
CA GLN A 307 49.17 -14.99 12.71
C GLN A 307 49.20 -14.46 11.27
N GLY A 308 48.51 -15.17 10.36
CA GLY A 308 48.47 -14.83 8.94
C GLY A 308 48.17 -15.99 7.99
N ASP A 309 47.18 -16.84 8.34
CA ASP A 309 46.69 -17.96 7.52
C ASP A 309 45.20 -17.73 7.14
N LEU A 310 44.96 -17.25 5.93
CA LEU A 310 43.63 -17.17 5.31
C LEU A 310 43.08 -18.58 5.04
N GLN A 311 41.75 -18.77 5.05
CA GLN A 311 41.13 -20.09 4.85
C GLN A 311 39.95 -20.04 3.87
N CYS A 312 39.85 -21.04 3.00
CA CYS A 312 38.68 -21.24 2.15
C CYS A 312 37.47 -21.66 3.00
N PRO A 313 36.32 -20.95 2.95
CA PRO A 313 35.16 -21.26 3.79
C PRO A 313 34.43 -22.57 3.42
N HIS A 314 34.73 -23.16 2.26
CA HIS A 314 34.07 -24.38 1.76
C HIS A 314 34.84 -25.67 2.09
N CYS A 315 36.17 -25.66 1.97
CA CYS A 315 37.01 -26.85 2.20
C CYS A 315 38.00 -26.72 3.38
N LEU A 316 38.04 -25.56 4.05
CA LEU A 316 38.96 -25.24 5.16
C LEU A 316 40.45 -25.34 4.83
N ARG A 317 40.81 -25.30 3.53
CA ARG A 317 42.20 -25.23 3.08
C ARG A 317 42.81 -23.88 3.47
N CYS A 318 43.97 -23.91 4.14
CA CYS A 318 44.74 -22.73 4.49
C CYS A 318 45.59 -22.22 3.32
N PHE A 319 45.79 -20.91 3.29
CA PHE A 319 46.63 -20.11 2.40
C PHE A 319 47.32 -19.06 3.28
N GLY A 320 48.57 -18.68 3.01
CA GLY A 320 49.20 -17.55 3.72
C GLY A 320 48.55 -16.21 3.35
N ASP A 321 48.74 -15.17 4.17
CA ASP A 321 48.24 -13.81 3.87
C ASP A 321 48.70 -13.29 2.48
N GLU A 322 49.93 -13.62 2.07
CA GLU A 322 50.51 -13.29 0.75
C GLU A 322 49.84 -14.02 -0.43
N GLN A 323 48.99 -15.02 -0.17
CA GLN A 323 48.35 -15.90 -1.18
C GLN A 323 46.87 -15.55 -1.45
N GLY A 324 46.48 -14.30 -1.19
CA GLY A 324 45.09 -13.84 -1.34
C GLY A 324 44.48 -14.07 -2.74
N GLU A 325 45.26 -13.91 -3.82
CA GLU A 325 44.78 -14.18 -5.18
C GLU A 325 44.58 -15.69 -5.45
N GLU A 326 45.47 -16.54 -4.93
CA GLU A 326 45.35 -18.00 -5.03
C GLU A 326 44.11 -18.51 -4.27
N LEU A 327 43.82 -17.93 -3.10
CA LEU A 327 42.60 -18.20 -2.33
C LEU A 327 41.34 -17.78 -3.11
N LEU A 328 41.32 -16.60 -3.74
CA LEU A 328 40.16 -16.13 -4.49
C LEU A 328 39.87 -17.00 -5.71
N GLY A 329 40.91 -17.40 -6.47
CA GLY A 329 40.79 -18.37 -7.54
C GLY A 329 40.26 -19.72 -7.04
N HIS A 330 40.84 -20.24 -5.95
CA HIS A 330 40.40 -21.50 -5.36
C HIS A 330 38.96 -21.46 -4.84
N VAL A 331 38.50 -20.33 -4.27
CA VAL A 331 37.10 -20.19 -3.81
C VAL A 331 36.11 -20.25 -4.98
N ALA A 332 36.46 -19.69 -6.15
CA ALA A 332 35.63 -19.75 -7.35
C ALA A 332 35.57 -21.16 -8.00
N GLU A 333 36.58 -22.00 -7.77
CA GLU A 333 36.57 -23.42 -8.15
C GLU A 333 35.89 -24.31 -7.10
N CYS A 334 36.05 -24.01 -5.80
CA CYS A 334 35.57 -24.81 -4.68
C CYS A 334 34.09 -24.61 -4.34
N CYS A 335 33.38 -23.72 -5.06
CA CYS A 335 31.95 -23.46 -4.90
C CYS A 335 31.08 -24.06 -6.03
N GLN A 336 31.66 -24.89 -6.90
CA GLN A 336 30.99 -25.60 -8.00
C GLN A 336 30.71 -27.07 -7.66
#